data_AF-A0A1W9PPJ3-F1
#
_entry.id   AF-A0A1W9PPJ3-F1
#
_cell.length_a   1.000
_cell.length_b   1.000
_cell.length_c   1.000
_cell.angle_alpha   90.00
_cell.angle_beta   90.00
_cell.angle_gamma   90.00
#
_symmetry.space_group_name_H-M   'P 1'
#
loop_
_entity.id
_entity.type
_entity.pdbx_description
1 polymer ?
#
loop_
_entity_poly.entity_id
_entity_poly.type
_entity_poly.pdbx_seq_one_letter_code
_entity_poly.pdbx_strand_id
1 'polypeptide(L)'
;MDNVYSTGELGTVIKEQSLIIVTIKGLIIITGCAHPGIVEVVRKSTELLKRTPLLVMGGFHLRWKTEQEIKEIIANFQKLGVQQVGPCHCSGDKARRLFENAYGKNFREIGVGRLITITEGELE
;
A
#
# COMPACT_ATOMS: atom_id res chain seq x y z
N MET A 1 -4.49 17.72 13.38
CA MET A 1 -3.74 16.87 12.41
C MET A 1 -4.72 16.60 11.31
N ASP A 2 -4.72 17.44 10.28
CA ASP A 2 -5.94 17.64 9.48
C ASP A 2 -5.97 16.75 8.22
N ASN A 3 -4.94 15.92 8.04
CA ASN A 3 -4.77 15.06 6.88
C ASN A 3 -4.35 13.62 7.21
N VAL A 4 -4.45 13.20 8.48
CA VAL A 4 -4.06 11.85 8.93
C VAL A 4 -5.28 11.07 9.39
N TYR A 5 -5.48 9.88 8.82
CA TYR A 5 -6.64 9.03 9.04
C TYR A 5 -6.22 7.59 9.32
N SER A 6 -7.16 6.79 9.83
CA SER A 6 -7.04 5.34 9.94
C SER A 6 -8.11 4.68 9.08
N THR A 7 -7.84 3.48 8.57
CA THR A 7 -8.87 2.62 7.97
C THR A 7 -9.96 2.21 8.97
N GLY A 8 -9.73 2.39 10.26
CA GLY A 8 -10.42 1.67 11.32
C GLY A 8 -9.98 0.20 11.37
N GLU A 9 -10.56 -0.57 12.28
CA GLU A 9 -10.30 -2.02 12.36
C GLU A 9 -10.87 -2.75 11.14
N LEU A 10 -10.02 -3.54 10.50
CA LEU A 10 -10.37 -4.48 9.43
C LEU A 10 -9.96 -5.89 9.84
N GLY A 11 -10.68 -6.89 9.32
CA GLY A 11 -10.44 -8.31 9.59
C GLY A 11 -11.36 -8.90 10.66
N THR A 12 -11.39 -10.23 10.71
CA THR A 12 -12.24 -11.01 11.62
C THR A 12 -11.43 -11.77 12.66
N VAL A 13 -10.34 -12.44 12.24
CA VAL A 13 -9.44 -13.21 13.11
C VAL A 13 -8.32 -12.33 13.66
N ILE A 14 -7.51 -11.76 12.77
CA ILE A 14 -6.51 -10.75 13.13
C ILE A 14 -7.06 -9.41 12.68
N LYS A 15 -7.34 -8.56 13.65
CA LYS A 15 -7.80 -7.19 13.39
C LYS A 15 -6.61 -6.27 13.26
N GLU A 16 -6.60 -5.48 12.19
CA GLU A 16 -5.56 -4.51 11.90
C GLU A 16 -6.16 -3.17 11.48
N GLN A 17 -5.37 -2.13 11.66
CA GLN A 17 -5.63 -0.81 11.10
C GLN A 17 -4.44 -0.39 10.24
N SER A 18 -4.69 0.47 9.25
CA SER A 18 -3.65 1.10 8.44
C SER A 18 -3.73 2.62 8.56
N LEU A 19 -2.56 3.25 8.56
CA LEU A 19 -2.42 4.70 8.59
C LEU A 19 -2.58 5.25 7.18
N ILE A 20 -3.34 6.33 7.04
CA ILE A 20 -3.54 7.01 5.77
C ILE A 20 -3.15 8.47 5.93
N ILE A 21 -2.29 8.98 5.04
CA ILE A 21 -1.96 10.40 4.95
C ILE A 21 -2.54 10.92 3.64
N VAL A 22 -3.37 11.96 3.74
CA VAL A 22 -3.94 12.66 2.59
C VAL A 22 -2.95 13.71 2.12
N THR A 23 -2.60 13.63 0.83
CA THR A 23 -1.78 14.61 0.13
C THR A 23 -2.57 15.20 -1.03
N ILE A 24 -2.08 16.30 -1.61
CA ILE A 24 -2.64 16.85 -2.84
C ILE A 24 -2.53 15.88 -4.03
N LYS A 25 -1.52 14.99 -4.04
CA LYS A 25 -1.25 14.03 -5.12
C LYS A 25 -2.00 12.70 -4.97
N GLY A 26 -2.60 12.45 -3.81
CA GLY A 26 -3.32 11.21 -3.50
C GLY A 26 -3.10 10.69 -2.08
N LEU A 27 -3.48 9.45 -1.83
CA LEU A 27 -3.34 8.80 -0.53
C LEU A 27 -1.99 8.11 -0.37
N ILE A 28 -1.31 8.35 0.74
CA ILE A 28 -0.22 7.49 1.21
C ILE A 28 -0.84 6.53 2.23
N ILE A 29 -0.77 5.23 1.95
CA ILE A 29 -1.34 4.17 2.78
C ILE A 29 -0.19 3.36 3.36
N ILE A 30 -0.11 3.30 4.68
CA ILE A 30 0.96 2.62 5.42
C ILE A 30 0.31 1.51 6.25
N THR A 31 0.74 0.28 5.99
CA THR A 31 0.23 -0.90 6.70
C THR A 31 1.31 -1.60 7.51
N GLY A 32 0.90 -2.27 8.59
CA GLY A 32 1.74 -3.19 9.35
C GLY A 32 2.03 -4.45 8.56
N CYS A 33 1.10 -5.41 8.55
CA CYS A 33 1.25 -6.65 7.78
C CYS A 33 0.06 -6.96 6.85
N ALA A 34 -1.10 -6.33 7.04
CA ALA A 34 -2.27 -6.48 6.17
C ALA A 34 -2.83 -7.91 6.12
N HIS A 35 -2.98 -8.57 7.28
CA HIS A 35 -3.67 -9.87 7.40
C HIS A 35 -5.12 -9.84 6.83
N PRO A 36 -5.90 -8.74 6.93
CA PRO A 36 -7.19 -8.63 6.25
C PRO A 36 -7.11 -8.66 4.71
N GLY A 37 -5.91 -8.60 4.15
CA GLY A 37 -5.64 -8.55 2.72
C GLY A 37 -5.28 -7.13 2.27
N ILE A 38 -4.15 -6.99 1.59
CA ILE A 38 -3.67 -5.67 1.18
C ILE A 38 -4.60 -4.97 0.17
N VAL A 39 -5.28 -5.72 -0.70
CA VAL A 39 -6.27 -5.16 -1.64
C VAL A 39 -7.45 -4.55 -0.87
N GLU A 40 -7.89 -5.19 0.21
CA GLU A 40 -8.98 -4.71 1.05
C GLU A 40 -8.59 -3.42 1.79
N VAL A 41 -7.37 -3.36 2.31
CA VAL A 41 -6.82 -2.13 2.93
C VAL A 41 -6.86 -0.96 1.96
N VAL A 42 -6.41 -1.17 0.71
CA VAL A 42 -6.41 -0.14 -0.33
C VAL A 42 -7.84 0.27 -0.68
N ARG A 43 -8.73 -0.70 -0.94
CA ARG A 43 -10.14 -0.47 -1.27
C ARG A 43 -10.86 0.34 -0.18
N LYS A 44 -10.68 -0.04 1.09
CA LYS A 44 -11.28 0.69 2.22
C LYS A 44 -10.79 2.13 2.28
N SER A 45 -9.49 2.34 2.06
CA SER A 45 -8.86 3.67 2.12
C SER A 45 -9.40 4.59 1.02
N THR A 46 -9.50 4.08 -0.23
CA THR A 46 -10.05 4.85 -1.35
C THR A 46 -11.54 5.14 -1.17
N GLU A 47 -12.30 4.20 -0.63
CA GLU A 47 -13.73 4.40 -0.35
C GLU A 47 -13.98 5.41 0.77
N LEU A 48 -13.15 5.41 1.82
CA LEU A 48 -13.27 6.31 2.96
C LEU A 48 -13.01 7.77 2.57
N LEU A 49 -11.98 8.01 1.74
CA LEU A 49 -11.47 9.35 1.46
C LEU A 49 -11.76 9.84 0.04
N LYS A 50 -12.36 8.99 -0.81
CA LYS A 50 -12.71 9.28 -2.21
C LYS A 50 -11.55 9.83 -3.03
N ARG A 51 -10.35 9.29 -2.81
CA ARG A 51 -9.09 9.69 -3.48
C ARG A 51 -8.31 8.47 -3.95
N THR A 52 -7.46 8.67 -4.97
CA THR A 52 -6.61 7.61 -5.53
C THR A 52 -5.39 7.33 -4.65
N PRO A 53 -4.90 6.08 -4.56
CA PRO A 53 -3.68 5.77 -3.82
C PRO A 53 -2.44 6.23 -4.59
N LEU A 54 -1.69 7.16 -4.00
CA LEU A 54 -0.38 7.57 -4.51
C LEU A 54 0.68 6.51 -4.16
N LEU A 55 0.77 6.12 -2.90
CA LEU A 55 1.78 5.18 -2.41
C LEU A 55 1.15 4.20 -1.42
N VAL A 56 1.34 2.90 -1.64
CA VAL A 56 0.97 1.85 -0.68
C VAL A 56 2.25 1.16 -0.21
N MET A 57 2.52 1.21 1.09
CA MET A 57 3.79 0.69 1.63
C MET A 57 3.62 -0.03 2.97
N GLY A 58 4.53 -0.97 3.27
CA GLY A 58 4.52 -1.78 4.49
C GLY A 58 4.52 -3.28 4.23
N GLY A 59 4.14 -4.08 5.21
CA GLY A 59 3.99 -5.52 5.06
C GLY A 59 2.66 -5.88 4.39
N PHE A 60 2.70 -6.74 3.36
CA PHE A 60 1.50 -7.14 2.59
C PHE A 60 1.05 -8.59 2.88
N HIS A 61 1.73 -9.30 3.78
CA HIS A 61 1.47 -10.70 4.16
C HIS A 61 1.43 -11.69 2.98
N LEU A 62 2.34 -11.55 2.02
CA LEU A 62 2.35 -12.33 0.78
C LEU A 62 3.37 -13.48 0.75
N ARG A 63 4.15 -13.67 1.82
CA ARG A 63 5.26 -14.66 1.86
C ARG A 63 4.82 -16.07 1.45
N TRP A 64 3.61 -16.46 1.83
CA TRP A 64 3.06 -17.80 1.62
C TRP A 64 2.18 -17.93 0.38
N LYS A 65 1.99 -16.84 -0.38
CA LYS A 65 1.20 -16.87 -1.61
C LYS A 65 1.97 -17.45 -2.79
N THR A 66 1.21 -18.08 -3.67
CA THR A 66 1.68 -18.50 -4.99
C THR A 66 1.97 -17.27 -5.85
N GLU A 67 2.77 -17.45 -6.90
CA GLU A 67 3.04 -16.37 -7.86
C GLU A 67 1.76 -15.88 -8.55
N GLN A 68 0.84 -16.79 -8.87
CA GLN A 68 -0.43 -16.46 -9.49
C GLN A 68 -1.29 -15.54 -8.61
N GLU A 69 -1.45 -15.87 -7.32
CA GLU A 69 -2.16 -15.02 -6.38
C GLU A 69 -1.51 -13.64 -6.23
N ILE A 70 -0.17 -13.56 -6.25
CA ILE A 70 0.53 -12.28 -6.17
C ILE A 70 0.27 -11.45 -7.44
N LYS A 71 0.29 -12.06 -8.63
CA LYS A 71 -0.03 -11.38 -9.89
C LYS A 71 -1.47 -10.86 -9.91
N GLU A 72 -2.41 -11.60 -9.36
CA GLU A 72 -3.81 -11.16 -9.21
C GLU A 72 -3.92 -9.95 -8.28
N ILE A 73 -3.18 -9.95 -7.17
CA ILE A 73 -3.11 -8.81 -6.24
C ILE A 73 -2.53 -7.58 -6.93
N ILE A 74 -1.44 -7.75 -7.70
CA ILE A 74 -0.83 -6.68 -8.50
C ILE A 74 -1.84 -6.12 -9.52
N ALA A 75 -2.58 -6.99 -10.23
CA ALA A 75 -3.60 -6.55 -11.18
C ALA A 75 -4.73 -5.77 -10.48
N ASN A 76 -5.13 -6.18 -9.27
CA ASN A 76 -6.11 -5.45 -8.48
C ASN A 76 -5.58 -4.08 -8.00
N PHE A 77 -4.31 -4.00 -7.61
CA PHE A 77 -3.66 -2.73 -7.30
C PHE A 77 -3.69 -1.75 -8.48
N GLN A 78 -3.37 -2.23 -9.68
CA GLN A 78 -3.41 -1.43 -10.91
C GLN A 78 -4.84 -0.97 -11.23
N LYS A 79 -5.83 -1.85 -11.08
CA LYS A 79 -7.26 -1.50 -11.25
C LYS A 79 -7.75 -0.46 -10.24
N LEU A 80 -7.24 -0.52 -9.00
CA LEU A 80 -7.54 0.46 -7.95
C LEU A 80 -6.76 1.78 -8.13
N GLY A 81 -5.93 1.90 -9.17
CA GLY A 81 -5.18 3.11 -9.48
C GLY A 81 -4.01 3.38 -8.53
N VAL A 82 -3.48 2.35 -7.87
CA VAL A 82 -2.28 2.49 -7.01
C VAL A 82 -1.09 2.90 -7.88
N GLN A 83 -0.53 4.09 -7.63
CA GLN A 83 0.54 4.62 -8.46
C GLN A 83 1.92 4.09 -8.09
N GLN A 84 2.24 4.00 -6.80
CA GLN A 84 3.53 3.55 -6.28
C GLN A 84 3.35 2.50 -5.18
N VAL A 85 4.34 1.61 -5.06
CA VAL A 85 4.31 0.51 -4.09
C VAL A 85 5.63 0.35 -3.36
N GLY A 86 5.57 -0.01 -2.09
CA GLY A 86 6.73 -0.41 -1.30
C GLY A 86 6.40 -1.60 -0.40
N PRO A 87 6.30 -2.84 -0.94
CA PRO A 87 6.17 -4.03 -0.11
C PRO A 87 7.45 -4.32 0.68
N CYS A 88 7.33 -4.62 1.97
CA CYS A 88 8.45 -5.04 2.82
C CYS A 88 8.07 -6.12 3.84
N HIS A 89 8.99 -6.42 4.76
CA HIS A 89 8.78 -7.29 5.92
C HIS A 89 8.12 -8.64 5.58
N CYS A 90 6.87 -8.85 6.00
CA CYS A 90 6.13 -10.10 5.82
C CYS A 90 5.68 -10.37 4.36
N SER A 91 5.95 -9.44 3.43
CA SER A 91 5.67 -9.62 2.00
C SER A 91 6.51 -10.75 1.38
N GLY A 92 7.77 -10.89 1.79
CA GLY A 92 8.71 -11.86 1.22
C GLY A 92 9.26 -11.48 -0.15
N ASP A 93 10.44 -12.04 -0.49
CA ASP A 93 11.22 -11.62 -1.66
C ASP A 93 10.56 -11.93 -3.00
N LYS A 94 9.76 -13.01 -3.07
CA LYS A 94 8.97 -13.35 -4.26
C LYS A 94 7.99 -12.21 -4.59
N ALA A 95 7.23 -11.75 -3.61
CA ALA A 95 6.30 -10.66 -3.82
C ALA A 95 7.03 -9.37 -4.17
N ARG A 96 8.11 -9.03 -3.45
CA ARG A 96 8.92 -7.83 -3.73
C ARG A 96 9.39 -7.78 -5.18
N ARG A 97 9.96 -8.88 -5.70
CA ARG A 97 10.39 -8.98 -7.11
C ARG A 97 9.25 -8.84 -8.11
N LEU A 98 8.11 -9.47 -7.85
CA LEU A 98 6.95 -9.39 -8.77
C LEU A 98 6.35 -7.98 -8.80
N PHE A 99 6.25 -7.32 -7.65
CA PHE A 99 5.82 -5.92 -7.58
C PHE A 99 6.83 -4.99 -8.25
N GLU A 100 8.13 -5.21 -8.04
CA GLU A 100 9.19 -4.44 -8.69
C GLU A 100 9.12 -4.55 -10.21
N ASN A 101 8.99 -5.77 -10.74
CA ASN A 101 8.82 -6.00 -12.18
C ASN A 101 7.56 -5.31 -12.74
N ALA A 102 6.45 -5.34 -11.99
CA ALA A 102 5.19 -4.77 -12.46
C ALA A 102 5.11 -3.24 -12.35
N TYR A 103 5.79 -2.63 -11.37
CA TYR A 103 5.75 -1.19 -11.12
C TYR A 103 6.95 -0.44 -11.66
N GLY A 104 8.08 -1.10 -11.94
CA GLY A 104 9.29 -0.49 -12.50
C GLY A 104 9.72 0.74 -11.71
N LYS A 105 9.79 1.90 -12.37
CA LYS A 105 10.14 3.19 -11.75
C LYS A 105 9.23 3.63 -10.58
N ASN A 106 8.03 3.04 -10.47
CA ASN A 106 7.08 3.32 -9.41
C ASN A 106 7.20 2.37 -8.22
N PHE A 107 8.12 1.41 -8.27
CA PHE A 107 8.50 0.61 -7.10
C PHE A 107 9.42 1.42 -6.20
N ARG A 108 9.16 1.37 -4.90
CA ARG A 108 9.96 2.02 -3.87
C ARG A 108 10.60 0.95 -3.00
N GLU A 109 11.92 0.90 -3.01
CA GLU A 109 12.64 0.16 -2.00
C GLU A 109 12.46 0.84 -0.63
N ILE A 110 11.95 0.08 0.33
CA ILE A 110 11.75 0.53 1.71
C ILE A 110 12.44 -0.44 2.67
N GLY A 111 12.91 0.09 3.80
CA GLY A 111 13.67 -0.69 4.77
C GLY A 111 14.07 0.14 5.98
N VAL A 112 14.81 -0.49 6.91
CA VAL A 112 15.29 0.18 8.13
C VAL A 112 16.16 1.39 7.76
N GLY A 113 15.93 2.50 8.44
CA GLY A 113 16.67 3.75 8.21
C GLY A 113 16.32 4.49 6.91
N ARG A 114 15.37 3.99 6.12
CA ARG A 114 14.98 4.63 4.86
C ARG A 114 14.12 5.87 5.13
N LEU A 115 14.58 7.03 4.64
CA LEU A 115 13.77 8.23 4.53
C LEU A 115 12.94 8.18 3.24
N ILE A 116 11.63 8.37 3.38
CA ILE A 116 10.70 8.48 2.24
C ILE A 116 10.22 9.93 2.17
N THR A 117 10.71 10.66 1.18
CA THR A 117 10.29 12.05 0.92
C THR A 117 9.23 12.05 -0.17
N ILE A 118 8.08 12.63 0.14
CA ILE A 118 7.01 12.92 -0.82
C ILE A 118 6.97 14.43 -0.99
N THR A 119 7.27 14.92 -2.18
CA THR A 119 7.16 16.35 -2.48
C THR A 119 5.72 16.65 -2.90
N GLU A 120 5.08 17.57 -2.21
CA GLU A 120 3.86 18.22 -2.69
C GLU A 120 4.28 19.44 -3.52
N GLY A 121 3.57 19.72 -4.61
CA GLY A 121 3.63 21.06 -5.21
C GLY A 121 2.88 22.04 -4.30
N GLU A 122 3.10 23.33 -4.47
CA GLU A 122 2.23 24.33 -3.82
C GLU A 122 0.81 24.22 -4.43
N LEU A 123 -0.20 24.36 -3.58
CA LEU A 123 -1.57 24.61 -4.04
C LEU A 123 -1.59 26.07 -4.53
N GLU A 124 -1.74 26.28 -5.84
CA GLU A 124 -2.12 27.59 -6.38
C GLU A 124 -3.52 27.99 -5.91
#